data_AF-A0A6C0BWV7-F1
#
_entry.id   AF-A0A6C0BWV7-F1
#
_cell.length_a   1.000
_cell.length_b   1.000
_cell.length_c   1.000
_cell.angle_alpha   90.00
_cell.angle_beta   90.00
_cell.angle_gamma   90.00
#
_symmetry.space_group_name_H-M   'P 1'
#
loop_
_entity.id
_entity.type
_entity.pdbx_description
1 polymer ?
#
loop_
_entity_poly.entity_id
_entity_poly.type
_entity_poly.pdbx_seq_one_letter_code
_entity_poly.pdbx_strand_id
1 'polypeptide(L)'
;MKNILLVVLLFLICYIVEKTTNVKPTIDFKDKFEYIPIITANIYADLFIIFATFSRIYYKSVTLEDWYKKYRLSAMIADILIGVLYILLARYLVYTLKLKVGLTAFAFLCVVIQVIFDFLFYLLFTIMPLGTNNMLDFFKGYAKEVGINALFGDSILVVFAVIVSALLNASTFDTNIVFLILSIYLTPYFIYTKD
;
A
#
# COMPACT_ATOMS: atom_id res chain seq x y z
N MET A 1 -12.19 -11.81 -11.92
CA MET A 1 -13.27 -12.10 -10.94
C MET A 1 -12.75 -12.31 -9.51
N LYS A 2 -11.73 -13.15 -9.28
CA LYS A 2 -11.18 -13.37 -7.92
C LYS A 2 -10.64 -12.09 -7.24
N ASN A 3 -9.90 -11.25 -7.97
CA ASN A 3 -9.30 -10.03 -7.39
C ASN A 3 -10.35 -8.97 -7.00
N ILE A 4 -11.39 -8.80 -7.83
CA ILE A 4 -12.52 -7.89 -7.53
C ILE A 4 -13.24 -8.34 -6.27
N LEU A 5 -13.49 -9.65 -6.13
CA LEU A 5 -14.13 -10.21 -4.93
C LEU A 5 -13.29 -9.92 -3.67
N LEU A 6 -11.96 -10.01 -3.77
CA LEU A 6 -11.07 -9.76 -2.64
C LEU A 6 -11.03 -8.27 -2.24
N VAL A 7 -11.04 -7.35 -3.21
CA VAL A 7 -11.18 -5.91 -2.94
C VAL A 7 -12.51 -5.62 -2.25
N VAL A 8 -13.62 -6.17 -2.74
CA VAL A 8 -14.95 -6.01 -2.12
C VAL A 8 -14.97 -6.59 -0.70
N LEU A 9 -14.35 -7.75 -0.49
CA LEU A 9 -14.22 -8.36 0.84
C LEU A 9 -13.43 -7.45 1.79
N LEU A 10 -12.34 -6.83 1.33
CA LEU A 10 -11.56 -5.90 2.15
C LEU A 10 -12.35 -4.64 2.49
N PHE A 11 -13.15 -4.10 1.56
CA PHE A 11 -14.07 -3.02 1.88
C PHE A 11 -15.14 -3.44 2.89
N LEU A 12 -15.62 -4.68 2.82
CA LEU A 12 -16.53 -5.24 3.82
C LEU A 12 -15.85 -5.37 5.19
N ILE A 13 -14.60 -5.85 5.24
CA ILE A 13 -13.80 -5.90 6.47
C ILE A 13 -13.60 -4.48 7.02
N CYS A 14 -13.24 -3.52 6.17
CA CYS A 14 -13.08 -2.12 6.53
C CYS A 14 -14.38 -1.56 7.15
N TYR A 15 -15.53 -1.86 6.54
CA TYR A 15 -16.84 -1.50 7.07
C TYR A 15 -17.16 -2.16 8.40
N ILE A 16 -16.87 -3.46 8.55
CA ILE A 16 -17.04 -4.18 9.82
C ILE A 16 -16.16 -3.56 10.91
N VAL A 17 -14.89 -3.27 10.60
CA VAL A 17 -13.96 -2.62 11.53
C VAL A 17 -14.52 -1.26 11.94
N GLU A 18 -14.98 -0.43 11.00
CA GLU A 18 -15.60 0.87 11.29
C GLU A 18 -16.82 0.76 12.22
N LYS A 19 -17.64 -0.28 12.07
CA LYS A 19 -18.87 -0.47 12.86
C LYS A 19 -18.66 -1.17 14.19
N THR A 20 -17.65 -2.03 14.30
CA THR A 20 -17.38 -2.84 15.50
C THR A 20 -16.30 -2.23 16.38
N THR A 21 -15.41 -1.44 15.80
CA THR A 21 -14.32 -0.77 16.50
C THR A 21 -14.49 0.74 16.36
N ASN A 22 -14.35 1.49 17.45
CA ASN A 22 -14.42 2.95 17.44
C ASN A 22 -13.14 3.61 16.86
N VAL A 23 -12.44 2.92 15.96
CA VAL A 23 -11.23 3.45 15.34
C VAL A 23 -11.55 4.56 14.36
N LYS A 24 -10.67 5.54 14.31
CA LYS A 24 -10.77 6.67 13.39
C LYS A 24 -9.71 6.53 12.30
N PRO A 25 -10.04 6.84 11.04
CA PRO A 25 -9.02 6.91 10.00
C PRO A 25 -8.00 8.00 10.33
N THR A 26 -6.78 7.87 9.81
CA THR A 26 -5.69 8.85 9.96
C THR A 26 -5.94 10.08 9.08
N ILE A 27 -6.89 10.93 9.47
CA ILE A 27 -7.37 12.08 8.69
C ILE A 27 -7.16 13.44 9.37
N ASP A 28 -6.73 13.49 10.64
CA ASP A 28 -6.46 14.76 11.31
C ASP A 28 -5.17 15.37 10.79
N PHE A 29 -5.24 16.16 9.74
CA PHE A 29 -4.11 16.80 9.07
C PHE A 29 -3.17 17.60 10.00
N LYS A 30 -3.66 18.07 11.16
CA LYS A 30 -2.85 18.84 12.12
C LYS A 30 -2.11 17.94 13.11
N ASP A 31 -2.55 16.71 13.28
CA ASP A 31 -1.91 15.76 14.17
C ASP A 31 -0.62 15.19 13.54
N LYS A 32 0.53 15.49 14.15
CA LYS A 32 1.82 14.97 13.69
C LYS A 32 2.03 13.52 14.09
N PHE A 33 1.25 12.99 15.04
CA PHE A 33 1.35 11.59 15.43
C PHE A 33 0.93 10.66 14.28
N GLU A 34 -0.12 11.01 13.53
CA GLU A 34 -0.68 10.19 12.45
C GLU A 34 0.34 9.79 11.36
N TYR A 35 1.45 10.51 11.19
CA TYR A 35 2.51 10.12 10.26
C TYR A 35 3.14 8.77 10.61
N ILE A 36 3.27 8.44 11.90
CA ILE A 36 3.87 7.18 12.34
C ILE A 36 2.97 5.99 11.99
N PRO A 37 1.68 5.95 12.37
CA PRO A 37 0.75 4.92 11.90
C PRO A 37 0.71 4.77 10.38
N ILE A 38 0.73 5.87 9.62
CA ILE A 38 0.68 5.84 8.15
C ILE A 38 1.94 5.15 7.58
N ILE A 39 3.14 5.55 8.01
CA ILE A 39 4.39 4.97 7.51
C ILE A 39 4.46 3.49 7.93
N THR A 40 4.24 3.19 9.20
CA THR A 40 4.30 1.83 9.73
C THR A 40 3.31 0.91 9.01
N ALA A 41 2.07 1.35 8.76
CA ALA A 41 1.08 0.56 8.05
C ALA A 41 1.48 0.23 6.60
N ASN A 42 2.12 1.17 5.89
CA ASN A 42 2.61 0.93 4.54
C ASN A 42 3.82 -0.02 4.51
N ILE A 43 4.70 0.01 5.53
CA ILE A 43 5.75 -1.01 5.69
C ILE A 43 5.12 -2.38 5.89
N TYR A 44 4.10 -2.51 6.74
CA TYR A 44 3.40 -3.79 6.92
C TYR A 44 2.66 -4.25 5.66
N ALA A 45 2.09 -3.34 4.88
CA ALA A 45 1.47 -3.67 3.60
C ALA A 45 2.50 -4.25 2.62
N ASP A 46 3.69 -3.65 2.54
CA ASP A 46 4.76 -4.14 1.67
C ASP A 46 5.35 -5.48 2.17
N LEU A 47 5.57 -5.62 3.48
CA LEU A 47 5.96 -6.91 4.08
C LEU A 47 4.94 -8.01 3.79
N PHE A 48 3.64 -7.68 3.83
CA PHE A 48 2.58 -8.63 3.51
C PHE A 48 2.65 -9.10 2.05
N ILE A 49 2.83 -8.20 1.08
CA ILE A 49 2.92 -8.60 -0.33
C ILE A 49 4.22 -9.36 -0.63
N ILE A 50 5.35 -8.98 -0.01
CA ILE A 50 6.61 -9.75 -0.13
C ILE A 50 6.39 -11.18 0.40
N PHE A 51 5.81 -11.32 1.58
CA PHE A 51 5.50 -12.63 2.16
C PHE A 51 4.55 -13.42 1.26
N ALA A 52 3.47 -12.80 0.76
CA ALA A 52 2.51 -13.46 -0.13
C ALA A 52 3.15 -13.91 -1.45
N THR A 53 4.10 -13.13 -1.97
CA THR A 53 4.86 -13.42 -3.20
C THR A 53 5.77 -14.63 -3.00
N PHE A 54 6.62 -14.61 -1.97
CA PHE A 54 7.59 -15.69 -1.73
C PHE A 54 6.98 -16.98 -1.15
N SER A 55 5.88 -16.88 -0.40
CA SER A 55 5.17 -18.06 0.12
C SER A 55 4.35 -18.81 -0.95
N ARG A 56 4.16 -18.20 -2.13
CA ARG A 56 3.34 -18.73 -3.24
C ARG A 56 1.89 -19.08 -2.85
N ILE A 57 1.37 -18.50 -1.77
CA ILE A 57 0.04 -18.81 -1.22
C ILE A 57 -1.07 -18.23 -2.11
N TYR A 58 -0.83 -17.12 -2.82
CA TYR A 58 -1.89 -16.37 -3.52
C TYR A 58 -1.66 -16.09 -5.01
N TYR A 59 -0.42 -15.79 -5.41
CA TYR A 59 -0.12 -15.38 -6.79
C TYR A 59 1.30 -15.79 -7.16
N LYS A 60 1.46 -16.47 -8.30
CA LYS A 60 2.77 -16.83 -8.83
C LYS A 60 3.13 -15.82 -9.93
N SER A 61 3.70 -14.70 -9.53
CA SER A 61 4.23 -13.70 -10.47
C SER A 61 5.73 -13.80 -10.49
N VAL A 62 6.26 -14.25 -11.62
CA VAL A 62 7.70 -14.29 -11.83
C VAL A 62 8.25 -12.87 -11.85
N THR A 63 7.52 -11.92 -12.46
CA THR A 63 7.92 -10.50 -12.41
C THR A 63 7.87 -9.93 -11.00
N LEU A 64 6.86 -10.16 -10.18
CA LEU A 64 6.88 -9.59 -8.82
C LEU A 64 8.00 -10.19 -7.95
N GLU A 65 8.32 -11.48 -8.11
CA GLU A 65 9.49 -12.08 -7.49
C GLU A 65 10.79 -11.40 -7.97
N ASP A 66 10.93 -11.18 -9.28
CA ASP A 66 12.09 -10.51 -9.87
C ASP A 66 12.23 -9.06 -9.42
N TRP A 67 11.12 -8.36 -9.18
CA TRP A 67 11.10 -6.98 -8.66
C TRP A 67 11.84 -6.90 -7.33
N TYR A 68 11.42 -7.72 -6.35
CA TYR A 68 12.02 -7.76 -5.03
C TYR A 68 13.42 -8.40 -5.03
N LYS A 69 13.69 -9.38 -5.90
CA LYS A 69 15.03 -9.99 -6.02
C LYS A 69 16.05 -9.04 -6.64
N LYS A 70 15.65 -8.26 -7.64
CA LYS A 70 16.54 -7.37 -8.40
C LYS A 70 16.80 -6.06 -7.69
N TYR A 71 15.74 -5.41 -7.19
CA TYR A 71 15.85 -4.05 -6.62
C TYR A 71 15.85 -4.04 -5.09
N ARG A 72 15.50 -5.15 -4.43
CA ARG A 72 15.63 -5.35 -2.98
C ARG A 72 15.00 -4.20 -2.20
N LEU A 73 15.77 -3.56 -1.31
CA LEU A 73 15.31 -2.45 -0.49
C LEU A 73 14.79 -1.27 -1.33
N SER A 74 15.32 -1.04 -2.53
CA SER A 74 14.86 0.05 -3.39
C SER A 74 13.46 -0.19 -3.95
N ALA A 75 13.10 -1.45 -4.23
CA ALA A 75 11.73 -1.83 -4.58
C ALA A 75 10.79 -1.55 -3.40
N MET A 76 11.16 -2.08 -2.23
CA MET A 76 10.40 -1.88 -1.00
C MET A 76 10.15 -0.40 -0.68
N ILE A 77 11.19 0.43 -0.77
CA ILE A 77 11.07 1.88 -0.50
C ILE A 77 10.11 2.54 -1.51
N ALA A 78 10.19 2.19 -2.80
CA ALA A 78 9.29 2.74 -3.81
C ALA A 78 7.83 2.39 -3.51
N ASP A 79 7.57 1.12 -3.18
CA ASP A 79 6.22 0.58 -2.93
C ASP A 79 5.64 1.13 -1.61
N ILE A 80 6.46 1.29 -0.56
CA ILE A 80 6.04 1.93 0.69
C ILE A 80 5.71 3.40 0.48
N LEU A 81 6.60 4.15 -0.16
CA LEU A 81 6.44 5.61 -0.25
C LEU A 81 5.28 6.01 -1.13
N ILE A 82 5.00 5.26 -2.20
CA ILE A 82 3.84 5.55 -3.04
C ILE A 82 2.53 5.32 -2.28
N GLY A 83 2.43 4.26 -1.47
CA GLY A 83 1.29 4.02 -0.58
C GLY A 83 1.12 5.11 0.50
N VAL A 84 2.23 5.59 1.07
CA VAL A 84 2.22 6.75 1.98
C VAL A 84 1.67 8.00 1.28
N LEU A 85 2.10 8.27 0.05
CA LEU A 85 1.61 9.41 -0.74
C LEU A 85 0.11 9.34 -1.00
N TYR A 86 -0.44 8.15 -1.28
CA TYR A 86 -1.89 7.96 -1.46
C TYR A 86 -2.67 8.39 -0.22
N ILE A 87 -2.25 7.93 0.96
CA ILE A 87 -2.91 8.27 2.23
C ILE A 87 -2.73 9.75 2.59
N LEU A 88 -1.53 10.31 2.39
CA LEU A 88 -1.27 11.72 2.68
C LEU A 88 -2.09 12.65 1.79
N LEU A 89 -2.22 12.33 0.50
CA LEU A 89 -3.05 13.12 -0.41
C LEU A 89 -4.53 12.99 -0.04
N ALA A 90 -5.01 11.79 0.29
CA ALA A 90 -6.38 11.58 0.76
C ALA A 90 -6.67 12.41 2.02
N ARG A 91 -5.77 12.36 3.00
CA ARG A 91 -5.84 13.13 4.25
C ARG A 91 -5.87 14.64 3.98
N TYR A 92 -5.04 15.12 3.05
CA TYR A 92 -5.03 16.51 2.63
C TYR A 92 -6.34 16.94 1.96
N LEU A 93 -6.92 16.10 1.09
CA LEU A 93 -8.22 16.38 0.46
C LEU A 93 -9.35 16.41 1.48
N VAL A 94 -9.39 15.47 2.42
CA VAL A 94 -10.38 15.46 3.52
C VAL A 94 -10.31 16.76 4.31
N TYR A 95 -9.10 17.21 4.67
CA TYR A 95 -8.90 18.46 5.40
C TYR A 95 -9.33 19.69 4.59
N THR A 96 -8.89 19.79 3.33
CA THR A 96 -9.12 20.96 2.48
C THR A 96 -10.60 21.11 2.10
N LEU A 97 -11.25 20.00 1.77
CA LEU A 97 -12.66 19.94 1.41
C LEU A 97 -13.60 19.83 2.62
N LYS A 98 -13.04 19.79 3.84
CA LYS A 98 -13.77 19.65 5.11
C LYS A 98 -14.74 18.46 5.11
N LEU A 99 -14.33 17.35 4.50
CA LEU A 99 -15.16 16.16 4.38
C LEU A 99 -15.30 15.46 5.73
N LYS A 100 -16.50 14.97 6.02
CA LYS A 100 -16.75 14.09 7.16
C LYS A 100 -16.81 12.66 6.65
N VAL A 101 -15.70 11.94 6.77
CA VAL A 101 -15.57 10.57 6.27
C VAL A 101 -15.26 9.60 7.41
N GLY A 102 -15.91 8.44 7.38
CA GLY A 102 -15.54 7.28 8.19
C GLY A 102 -14.37 6.51 7.56
N LEU A 103 -13.95 5.42 8.20
CA LEU A 103 -12.83 4.59 7.74
C LEU A 103 -13.06 4.02 6.33
N THR A 104 -14.25 3.51 6.05
CA THR A 104 -14.59 2.90 4.75
C THR A 104 -14.59 3.92 3.63
N ALA A 105 -15.18 5.09 3.87
CA ALA A 105 -15.20 6.19 2.91
C ALA A 105 -13.79 6.74 2.66
N PHE A 106 -12.95 6.79 3.70
CA PHE A 106 -11.55 7.17 3.57
C PHE A 106 -10.74 6.14 2.77
N ALA A 107 -10.91 4.85 3.02
CA ALA A 107 -10.29 3.78 2.24
C ALA A 107 -10.67 3.88 0.75
N PHE A 108 -11.95 4.17 0.46
CA PHE A 108 -12.42 4.37 -0.90
C PHE A 108 -11.72 5.57 -1.58
N LEU A 109 -11.60 6.69 -0.87
CA LEU A 109 -10.88 7.86 -1.36
C LEU A 109 -9.40 7.55 -1.66
N CYS A 110 -8.72 6.81 -0.78
CA CYS A 110 -7.34 6.39 -1.01
C CYS A 110 -7.20 5.50 -2.25
N VAL A 111 -8.13 4.56 -2.49
CA VAL A 111 -8.13 3.71 -3.68
C VAL A 111 -8.38 4.54 -4.95
N VAL A 112 -9.29 5.51 -4.93
CA VAL A 112 -9.50 6.42 -6.07
C VAL A 112 -8.22 7.18 -6.42
N ILE A 113 -7.51 7.68 -5.40
CA ILE A 113 -6.22 8.37 -5.59
C ILE A 113 -5.16 7.42 -6.15
N GLN A 114 -5.05 6.20 -5.60
CA GLN A 114 -4.15 5.17 -6.09
C GLN A 114 -4.39 4.89 -7.58
N VAL A 115 -5.64 4.65 -7.99
CA VAL A 115 -5.96 4.38 -9.40
C VAL A 115 -5.54 5.53 -10.32
N ILE A 116 -5.73 6.79 -9.89
CA ILE A 116 -5.28 7.96 -10.66
C ILE A 116 -3.75 7.97 -10.78
N PHE A 117 -3.04 7.74 -9.67
CA PHE A 117 -1.57 7.75 -9.67
C PHE A 117 -0.97 6.60 -10.47
N ASP A 118 -1.53 5.39 -10.36
CA ASP A 118 -1.11 4.24 -11.15
C ASP A 118 -1.30 4.49 -12.65
N PHE A 119 -2.40 5.14 -13.04
CA PHE A 119 -2.62 5.51 -14.43
C PHE A 119 -1.60 6.57 -14.91
N LEU A 120 -1.32 7.59 -14.10
CA LEU A 120 -0.29 8.59 -14.41
C LEU A 120 1.11 7.95 -14.50
N PHE A 121 1.41 7.01 -13.60
CA PHE A 121 2.66 6.27 -13.59
C PHE A 121 2.78 5.36 -14.81
N TYR A 122 1.69 4.70 -15.21
CA TYR A 122 1.59 3.93 -16.46
C TYR A 122 1.93 4.79 -17.69
N LEU A 123 1.35 5.99 -17.79
CA LEU A 123 1.69 6.91 -18.87
C LEU A 123 3.16 7.31 -18.82
N LEU A 124 3.69 7.64 -17.64
CA LEU A 124 5.08 8.03 -17.45
C LEU A 124 6.03 6.94 -17.95
N PHE A 125 5.94 5.71 -17.44
CA PHE A 125 6.89 4.67 -17.84
C PHE A 125 6.68 4.23 -19.29
N THR A 126 5.48 4.37 -19.86
CA THR A 126 5.22 3.98 -21.26
C THR A 126 5.83 4.96 -22.26
N ILE A 127 5.85 6.25 -21.95
CA ILE A 127 6.42 7.30 -22.82
C ILE A 127 7.96 7.32 -22.75
N MET A 128 8.53 6.93 -21.61
CA MET A 128 9.99 6.96 -21.41
C MET A 128 10.70 5.96 -22.33
N PRO A 129 11.78 6.35 -23.05
CA PRO A 129 12.56 5.43 -23.87
C PRO A 129 13.20 4.29 -23.07
N LEU A 130 13.29 3.10 -23.67
CA LEU A 130 14.02 1.97 -23.08
C LEU A 130 15.50 2.34 -22.86
N GLY A 131 16.09 1.84 -21.78
CA GLY A 131 17.47 2.09 -21.38
C GLY A 131 17.68 3.37 -20.58
N THR A 132 16.63 4.15 -20.33
CA THR A 132 16.74 5.41 -19.56
C THR A 132 16.74 5.16 -18.05
N ASN A 133 15.94 4.20 -17.59
CA ASN A 133 15.85 3.86 -16.17
C ASN A 133 15.46 2.39 -15.99
N ASN A 134 16.29 1.64 -15.27
CA ASN A 134 16.09 0.20 -15.06
C ASN A 134 14.74 -0.15 -14.42
N MET A 135 14.27 0.64 -13.45
CA MET A 135 12.98 0.40 -12.79
C MET A 135 11.81 0.69 -13.72
N LEU A 136 11.85 1.80 -14.47
CA LEU A 136 10.79 2.11 -15.44
C LEU A 136 10.73 1.08 -16.56
N ASP A 137 11.88 0.60 -17.02
CA ASP A 137 11.95 -0.47 -18.02
C ASP A 137 11.41 -1.80 -17.48
N PHE A 138 11.59 -2.05 -16.18
CA PHE A 138 10.97 -3.18 -15.50
C PHE A 138 9.44 -3.09 -15.53
N PHE A 139 8.87 -1.93 -15.21
CA PHE A 139 7.41 -1.72 -15.22
C PHE A 139 6.78 -1.90 -16.60
N LYS A 140 7.48 -1.59 -17.69
CA LYS A 140 7.01 -1.91 -19.05
C LYS A 140 6.84 -3.42 -19.28
N GLY A 141 7.71 -4.24 -18.69
CA GLY A 141 7.59 -5.70 -18.71
C GLY A 141 6.45 -6.18 -17.82
N TYR A 142 6.42 -5.70 -16.58
CA TYR A 142 5.38 -6.01 -15.59
C TYR A 142 3.96 -5.72 -16.11
N ALA A 143 3.76 -4.56 -16.75
CA ALA A 143 2.47 -4.17 -17.30
C ALA A 143 1.97 -5.11 -18.42
N LYS A 144 2.88 -5.77 -19.16
CA LYS A 144 2.52 -6.77 -20.18
C LYS A 144 2.10 -8.11 -19.57
N GLU A 145 2.71 -8.51 -18.45
CA GLU A 145 2.38 -9.77 -17.76
C GLU A 145 1.11 -9.63 -16.91
N VAL A 146 1.07 -8.64 -16.04
CA VAL A 146 0.04 -8.53 -14.99
C VAL A 146 -1.16 -7.70 -15.45
N GLY A 147 -0.91 -6.67 -16.27
CA GLY A 147 -1.94 -5.80 -16.83
C GLY A 147 -2.84 -5.18 -15.75
N ILE A 148 -4.16 -5.25 -15.97
CA ILE A 148 -5.16 -4.66 -15.06
C ILE A 148 -5.19 -5.30 -13.66
N ASN A 149 -4.61 -6.50 -13.50
CA ASN A 149 -4.56 -7.15 -12.19
C ASN A 149 -3.65 -6.42 -11.20
N ALA A 150 -2.71 -5.60 -11.68
CA ALA A 150 -1.84 -4.78 -10.85
C ALA A 150 -2.67 -3.77 -10.05
N LEU A 151 -3.61 -3.07 -10.72
CA LEU A 151 -4.46 -2.08 -10.07
C LEU A 151 -5.25 -2.67 -8.90
N PHE A 152 -5.78 -3.89 -9.06
CA PHE A 152 -6.50 -4.57 -7.98
C PHE A 152 -5.57 -5.02 -6.85
N GLY A 153 -4.36 -5.47 -7.17
CA GLY A 153 -3.32 -5.78 -6.19
C GLY A 153 -2.98 -4.57 -5.32
N ASP A 154 -2.76 -3.43 -5.96
CA ASP A 154 -2.42 -2.19 -5.26
C ASP A 154 -3.59 -1.67 -4.41
N SER A 155 -4.83 -1.77 -4.90
CA SER A 155 -6.02 -1.45 -4.10
C SER A 155 -6.14 -2.30 -2.83
N ILE A 156 -5.75 -3.58 -2.88
CA ILE A 156 -5.73 -4.47 -1.70
C ILE A 156 -4.74 -3.94 -0.66
N LEU A 157 -3.54 -3.58 -1.08
CA LEU A 157 -2.49 -3.06 -0.21
C LEU A 157 -2.87 -1.71 0.39
N VAL A 158 -3.52 -0.85 -0.39
CA VAL A 158 -4.03 0.45 0.09
C VAL A 158 -5.11 0.28 1.16
N VAL A 159 -6.11 -0.59 0.93
CA VAL A 159 -7.17 -0.82 1.93
C VAL A 159 -6.58 -1.45 3.19
N PHE A 160 -5.65 -2.40 3.03
CA PHE A 160 -4.92 -2.99 4.15
C PHE A 160 -4.16 -1.92 4.96
N ALA A 161 -3.40 -1.05 4.29
CA ALA A 161 -2.66 0.02 4.93
C ALA A 161 -3.58 1.01 5.68
N VAL A 162 -4.75 1.35 5.12
CA VAL A 162 -5.73 2.22 5.79
C VAL A 162 -6.30 1.58 7.06
N ILE A 163 -6.61 0.28 7.03
CA ILE A 163 -7.11 -0.43 8.22
C ILE A 163 -6.02 -0.48 9.30
N VAL A 164 -4.79 -0.88 8.92
CA VAL A 164 -3.67 -0.97 9.86
C VAL A 164 -3.30 0.40 10.42
N SER A 165 -3.32 1.47 9.61
CA SER A 165 -3.04 2.82 10.10
C SER A 165 -4.09 3.27 11.12
N ALA A 166 -5.37 2.95 10.92
CA ALA A 166 -6.43 3.30 11.87
C ALA A 166 -6.30 2.54 13.20
N LEU A 167 -5.94 1.25 13.16
CA LEU A 167 -5.68 0.45 14.36
C LEU A 167 -4.47 0.98 15.15
N LEU A 168 -3.40 1.33 14.43
CA LEU A 168 -2.20 1.92 15.01
C LEU A 168 -2.48 3.33 15.56
N ASN A 169 -3.31 4.13 14.89
CA ASN A 169 -3.72 5.46 15.36
C ASN A 169 -4.52 5.40 16.66
N ALA A 170 -5.28 4.31 16.88
CA ALA A 170 -5.98 4.07 18.14
C ALA A 170 -5.06 3.56 19.27
N SER A 171 -3.79 3.25 18.96
CA SER A 171 -2.81 2.71 19.92
C SER A 171 -1.91 3.81 20.49
N THR A 172 -1.13 3.49 21.52
CA THR A 172 -0.20 4.46 22.13
C THR A 172 0.99 4.73 21.21
N PHE A 173 1.69 5.84 21.50
CA PHE A 173 2.95 6.17 20.83
C PHE A 173 3.98 5.05 20.96
N ASP A 174 4.16 4.49 22.16
CA ASP A 174 5.12 3.42 22.41
C ASP A 174 4.82 2.16 21.61
N THR A 175 3.53 1.77 21.52
CA THR A 175 3.11 0.66 20.66
C THR A 175 3.47 0.94 19.20
N ASN A 176 3.22 2.16 18.71
CA ASN A 176 3.57 2.54 17.34
C ASN A 176 5.08 2.46 17.07
N ILE A 177 5.91 2.90 18.00
CA ILE A 177 7.36 2.82 17.89
C ILE A 177 7.82 1.36 17.87
N VAL A 178 7.27 0.50 18.73
CA VAL A 178 7.60 -0.93 18.74
C VAL A 178 7.24 -1.59 17.40
N PHE A 179 6.05 -1.33 16.88
CA PHE A 179 5.62 -1.87 15.58
C PHE A 179 6.45 -1.32 14.41
N LEU A 180 6.84 -0.04 14.44
CA LEU A 180 7.74 0.54 13.46
C LEU A 180 9.10 -0.18 13.46
N ILE A 181 9.74 -0.29 14.63
CA ILE A 181 11.03 -0.97 14.78
C ILE A 181 10.92 -2.43 14.32
N LEU A 182 9.86 -3.14 14.72
CA LEU A 182 9.63 -4.52 14.31
C LEU A 182 9.49 -4.64 12.79
N SER A 183 8.73 -3.76 12.15
CA SER A 183 8.55 -3.78 10.69
C SER A 183 9.87 -3.56 9.94
N ILE A 184 10.72 -2.64 10.40
CA ILE A 184 12.04 -2.38 9.82
C ILE A 184 12.97 -3.58 10.07
N TYR A 185 12.91 -4.19 11.26
CA TYR A 185 13.70 -5.36 11.59
C TYR A 185 13.36 -6.58 10.73
N LEU A 186 12.09 -6.79 10.38
CA LEU A 186 11.63 -7.91 9.56
C LEU A 186 11.99 -7.75 8.07
N THR A 187 12.14 -6.51 7.61
CA THR A 187 12.47 -6.16 6.21
C THR A 187 13.59 -6.99 5.58
N PRO A 188 14.81 -7.07 6.16
CA PRO A 188 15.89 -7.84 5.56
C PRO A 188 15.56 -9.34 5.46
N TYR A 189 14.85 -9.91 6.43
CA TYR A 189 14.51 -11.33 6.39
C TYR A 189 13.52 -11.65 5.26
N PHE A 190 12.59 -10.74 4.99
CA PHE A 190 11.58 -10.93 3.96
C PHE A 190 12.16 -10.69 2.56
N ILE A 191 12.93 -9.61 2.37
CA ILE A 191 13.54 -9.26 1.09
C ILE A 191 14.59 -10.28 0.65
N TYR A 192 15.29 -10.93 1.59
CA TYR A 192 16.31 -11.94 1.30
C TYR A 192 15.81 -13.39 1.42
N THR A 193 14.49 -13.60 1.39
CA THR A 193 13.90 -14.94 1.31
C THR A 193 14.46 -15.71 0.10
N LYS A 194 14.80 -16.99 0.30
CA LYS A 194 15.25 -17.91 -0.75
C LYS A 194 14.06 -18.65 -1.38
N ASP A 195 14.26 -19.11 -2.62
CA ASP A 195 13.28 -19.80 -3.46
C ASP A 195 12.77 -21.15 -2.92
#